data_AF-G0WJJ7-F1
#
_entry.id   AF-G0WJJ7-F1
#
_cell.length_a   1.000
_cell.length_b   1.000
_cell.length_c   1.000
_cell.angle_alpha   90.00
_cell.angle_beta   90.00
_cell.angle_gamma   90.00
#
_symmetry.space_group_name_H-M   'P 1'
#
loop_
_entity.id
_entity.type
_entity.pdbx_description
1 polymer ?
#
loop_
_entity_poly.entity_id
_entity_poly.type
_entity_poly.pdbx_seq_one_letter_code
_entity_poly.pdbx_strand_id
1 'polypeptide(L)'
;MLYVAVNSAETAIKRVNEIVELGGHGIPPETIKKMYKQSNDNLPKVAYYADDVLIFDNSKQFTSVYQREKVIEIKNELSNYPRIKQNLSCSEIVQKDLKKFENKNPEIKAKKEPENKKDSPKD
;
A
#
# COMPACT_ATOMS: atom_id res chain seq x y z
N MET A 1 2.37 -2.02 4.58
CA MET A 1 0.91 -1.72 4.49
C MET A 1 0.29 -2.65 3.48
N LEU A 2 -0.85 -3.26 3.83
CA LEU A 2 -1.72 -4.00 2.91
C LEU A 2 -3.03 -3.23 2.76
N TYR A 3 -3.45 -2.95 1.52
CA TYR A 3 -4.72 -2.29 1.23
C TYR A 3 -5.52 -3.11 0.22
N VAL A 4 -6.80 -3.35 0.51
CA VAL A 4 -7.70 -4.10 -0.37
C VAL A 4 -8.86 -3.20 -0.79
N ALA A 5 -8.90 -2.86 -2.07
CA ALA A 5 -9.93 -2.02 -2.66
C ALA A 5 -11.11 -2.86 -3.16
N VAL A 6 -12.29 -2.26 -3.15
CA VAL A 6 -13.49 -2.79 -3.82
C VAL A 6 -14.09 -1.71 -4.71
N ASN A 7 -14.97 -2.09 -5.64
CA ASN A 7 -15.37 -1.19 -6.73
C ASN A 7 -16.12 0.05 -6.24
N SER A 8 -16.91 -0.16 -5.19
CA SER A 8 -17.76 0.88 -4.63
C SER A 8 -18.15 0.55 -3.19
N ALA A 9 -18.69 1.55 -2.48
CA ALA A 9 -19.25 1.34 -1.15
C ALA A 9 -20.45 0.38 -1.19
N GLU A 10 -21.24 0.41 -2.27
CA GLU A 10 -22.40 -0.47 -2.47
C GLU A 10 -21.97 -1.94 -2.56
N THR A 11 -20.81 -2.21 -3.16
CA THR A 11 -20.24 -3.57 -3.19
C THR A 11 -19.90 -4.05 -1.78
N ALA A 12 -19.32 -3.18 -0.95
CA ALA A 12 -19.03 -3.50 0.45
C ALA A 12 -20.32 -3.71 1.27
N ILE A 13 -21.33 -2.85 1.09
CA ILE A 13 -22.63 -2.96 1.76
C ILE A 13 -23.31 -4.28 1.40
N LYS A 14 -23.34 -4.63 0.10
CA LYS A 14 -23.93 -5.89 -0.37
C LYS A 14 -23.30 -7.10 0.33
N ARG A 15 -21.96 -7.15 0.40
CA ARG A 15 -21.23 -8.24 1.07
C ARG A 15 -21.50 -8.29 2.56
N VAL A 16 -21.62 -7.14 3.24
CA VAL A 16 -21.98 -7.11 4.66
C VAL A 16 -23.42 -7.61 4.87
N ASN A 17 -24.36 -7.23 4.01
CA ASN A 17 -25.74 -7.71 4.10
C ASN A 17 -25.81 -9.24 3.90
N GLU A 18 -25.08 -9.79 2.93
CA GLU A 18 -24.98 -11.24 2.72
C GLU A 18 -24.47 -11.97 3.99
N ILE A 19 -23.49 -11.38 4.69
CA ILE A 19 -22.99 -11.93 5.98
C ILE A 19 -24.05 -11.85 7.08
N VAL A 20 -24.84 -10.77 7.13
CA VAL A 20 -25.93 -10.61 8.10
C VAL A 20 -27.05 -11.62 7.85
N GLU A 21 -27.40 -11.88 6.59
CA GLU A 21 -28.37 -12.92 6.21
C GLU A 21 -27.93 -14.32 6.66
N LEU A 22 -26.61 -14.57 6.70
CA LEU A 22 -26.02 -15.81 7.22
C LEU A 22 -25.88 -15.82 8.76
N GLY A 23 -26.42 -14.82 9.47
CA GLY A 23 -26.41 -14.74 10.93
C GLY A 23 -25.21 -14.00 11.54
N GLY A 24 -24.40 -13.29 10.73
CA GLY A 24 -23.30 -12.46 11.21
C GLY A 24 -23.74 -11.10 11.76
N HIS A 25 -22.81 -10.37 12.40
CA HIS A 25 -23.06 -9.01 12.88
C HIS A 25 -22.91 -7.98 11.76
N GLY A 26 -23.91 -7.13 11.61
CA GLY A 26 -23.94 -6.10 10.57
C GLY A 26 -23.25 -4.80 10.98
N ILE A 27 -22.85 -4.02 9.97
CA ILE A 27 -22.42 -2.62 10.14
C ILE A 27 -23.42 -1.74 9.37
N PRO A 28 -23.88 -0.61 9.93
CA PRO A 28 -24.80 0.27 9.23
C PRO A 28 -24.23 0.73 7.88
N PRO A 29 -25.04 0.75 6.79
CA PRO A 29 -24.58 1.15 5.46
C PRO A 29 -23.90 2.52 5.41
N GLU A 30 -24.39 3.49 6.17
CA GLU A 30 -23.81 4.85 6.23
C GLU A 30 -22.41 4.85 6.85
N THR A 31 -22.17 4.00 7.86
CA THR A 31 -20.85 3.79 8.43
C THR A 31 -19.91 3.19 7.40
N ILE A 32 -20.36 2.20 6.62
CA ILE A 32 -19.57 1.58 5.55
C ILE A 32 -19.20 2.61 4.48
N LYS A 33 -20.15 3.45 4.02
CA LYS A 33 -19.87 4.52 3.04
C LYS A 33 -18.82 5.51 3.55
N LYS A 34 -18.96 5.94 4.81
CA LYS A 34 -17.99 6.84 5.45
C LYS A 34 -16.61 6.21 5.49
N MET A 35 -16.51 4.95 5.92
CA MET A 35 -15.25 4.21 5.97
C MET A 35 -14.62 4.02 4.59
N TYR A 36 -15.42 3.69 3.58
CA TYR A 36 -14.95 3.53 2.20
C TYR A 36 -14.31 4.81 1.66
N LYS A 37 -14.94 5.96 1.88
CA LYS A 37 -14.38 7.25 1.47
C LYS A 37 -13.12 7.58 2.28
N GLN A 38 -13.19 7.45 3.61
CA GLN A 38 -12.08 7.78 4.50
C GLN A 38 -10.84 6.92 4.25
N SER A 39 -11.00 5.61 4.01
CA SER A 39 -9.89 4.71 3.74
C SER A 39 -9.18 5.10 2.45
N ASN A 40 -9.92 5.39 1.39
CA ASN A 40 -9.36 5.79 0.11
C ASN A 40 -8.71 7.18 0.17
N ASP A 41 -9.30 8.13 0.90
CA ASP A 41 -8.72 9.47 1.11
C ASP A 41 -7.43 9.42 1.95
N ASN A 42 -7.34 8.48 2.90
CA ASN A 42 -6.16 8.29 3.74
C ASN A 42 -5.07 7.44 3.07
N LEU A 43 -5.41 6.66 2.05
CA LEU A 43 -4.50 5.72 1.40
C LEU A 43 -3.15 6.36 1.01
N PRO A 44 -3.09 7.50 0.28
CA PRO A 44 -1.83 8.16 -0.03
C PRO A 44 -0.99 8.51 1.21
N LYS A 45 -1.65 8.97 2.27
CA LYS A 45 -0.98 9.41 3.51
C LYS A 45 -0.39 8.23 4.27
N VAL A 46 -1.10 7.11 4.33
CA VAL A 46 -0.60 5.91 5.02
C VAL A 46 0.45 5.21 4.17
N ALA A 47 0.24 5.11 2.86
CA ALA A 47 1.22 4.57 1.91
C ALA A 47 2.55 5.33 1.97
N TYR A 48 2.51 6.63 2.24
CA TYR A 48 3.70 7.45 2.40
C TYR A 48 4.60 7.01 3.57
N TYR A 49 4.03 6.66 4.72
CA TYR A 49 4.79 6.28 5.92
C TYR A 49 5.18 4.79 5.97
N ALA A 50 4.60 3.96 5.11
CA ALA A 50 4.92 2.54 5.08
C ALA A 50 6.24 2.31 4.32
N ASP A 51 7.06 1.36 4.73
CA ASP A 51 8.18 0.92 3.89
C ASP A 51 7.62 0.16 2.68
N ASP A 52 6.90 -0.92 2.95
CA ASP A 52 6.32 -1.78 1.92
C ASP A 52 4.83 -1.47 1.73
N VAL A 53 4.37 -1.45 0.48
CA VAL A 53 2.98 -1.18 0.13
C VAL A 53 2.51 -2.22 -0.87
N LEU A 54 1.46 -2.95 -0.48
CA LEU A 54 0.75 -3.90 -1.33
C LEU A 54 -0.69 -3.45 -1.47
N ILE A 55 -1.15 -3.27 -2.70
CA ILE A 55 -2.54 -2.95 -2.99
C ILE A 55 -3.15 -4.01 -3.90
N PHE A 56 -4.30 -4.51 -3.47
CA PHE A 56 -5.12 -5.44 -4.22
C PHE A 56 -6.45 -4.80 -4.60
N ASP A 57 -6.93 -5.10 -5.79
CA ASP A 57 -8.35 -4.99 -6.09
C ASP A 57 -9.05 -6.31 -5.76
N ASN A 58 -10.22 -6.22 -5.13
CA ASN A 58 -11.08 -7.36 -4.82
C ASN A 58 -12.53 -7.13 -5.29
N SER A 59 -12.68 -6.42 -6.42
CA SER A 59 -13.99 -6.09 -6.97
C SER A 59 -14.65 -7.29 -7.65
N LYS A 60 -13.86 -8.06 -8.39
CA LYS A 60 -14.31 -9.30 -9.06
C LYS A 60 -13.41 -10.47 -8.67
N GLN A 61 -12.11 -10.27 -8.81
CA GLN A 61 -11.07 -11.23 -8.44
C GLN A 61 -10.05 -10.51 -7.56
N PHE A 62 -9.34 -11.28 -6.73
CA PHE A 62 -8.29 -10.75 -5.88
C PHE A 62 -7.00 -10.57 -6.69
N THR A 63 -6.76 -9.34 -7.16
CA THR A 63 -5.68 -9.01 -8.10
C THR A 63 -4.73 -8.00 -7.48
N SER A 64 -3.43 -8.29 -7.45
CA SER A 64 -2.41 -7.29 -7.07
C SER A 64 -2.35 -6.20 -8.14
N VAL A 65 -2.47 -4.93 -7.76
CA VAL A 65 -2.49 -3.78 -8.69
C VAL A 65 -1.34 -2.81 -8.44
N TYR A 66 -0.77 -2.81 -7.23
CA TYR A 66 0.38 -2.00 -6.89
C TYR A 66 1.27 -2.71 -5.87
N GLN A 67 2.58 -2.63 -6.07
CA GLN A 67 3.58 -3.13 -5.14
C GLN A 67 4.77 -2.18 -5.09
N ARG A 68 5.13 -1.79 -3.88
CA ARG A 68 6.36 -1.07 -3.55
C ARG A 68 7.05 -1.76 -2.39
N GLU A 69 8.36 -1.93 -2.49
CA GLU A 69 9.21 -2.39 -1.39
C GLU A 69 10.21 -1.29 -1.04
N LYS A 70 10.16 -0.80 0.20
CA LYS A 70 10.85 0.41 0.65
C LYS A 70 10.56 1.60 -0.28
N VAL A 71 11.49 1.91 -1.19
CA VAL A 71 11.39 3.02 -2.16
C VAL A 71 11.29 2.54 -3.61
N ILE A 72 11.36 1.23 -3.83
CA ILE A 72 11.39 0.61 -5.15
C ILE A 72 9.97 0.23 -5.53
N GLU A 73 9.45 0.84 -6.58
CA GLU A 73 8.18 0.45 -7.19
C GLU A 73 8.40 -0.80 -8.05
N ILE A 74 7.78 -1.90 -7.65
CA ILE A 74 7.88 -3.21 -8.32
C ILE A 74 6.75 -3.36 -9.35
N LYS A 75 5.57 -2.85 -9.01
CA LYS A 75 4.37 -2.95 -9.84
C LYS A 75 3.49 -1.72 -9.69
N ASN A 76 3.00 -1.19 -10.80
CA ASN A 76 2.06 -0.08 -10.80
C ASN A 76 1.09 -0.16 -11.99
N GLU A 77 -0.07 -0.77 -11.76
CA GLU A 77 -1.18 -0.86 -12.71
C GLU A 77 -2.32 0.08 -12.33
N LEU A 78 -2.05 1.01 -11.42
CA LEU A 78 -3.06 1.82 -10.78
C LEU A 78 -3.89 2.66 -11.75
N SER A 79 -3.33 3.07 -12.89
CA SER A 79 -4.04 3.78 -13.96
C SER A 79 -5.31 3.07 -14.44
N ASN A 80 -5.34 1.73 -14.37
CA ASN A 80 -6.50 0.91 -14.74
C ASN A 80 -7.59 0.90 -13.65
N TYR A 81 -7.31 1.46 -12.47
CA TYR A 81 -8.16 1.46 -11.29
C TYR A 81 -8.37 2.88 -10.74
N PRO A 82 -9.03 3.79 -11.47
CA PRO A 82 -9.13 5.22 -11.12
C PRO A 82 -9.83 5.52 -9.79
N ARG A 83 -10.58 4.55 -9.25
CA ARG A 83 -11.18 4.65 -7.90
C ARG A 83 -10.16 4.55 -6.77
N ILE A 84 -9.01 3.94 -7.01
CA ILE A 84 -7.89 3.87 -6.06
C ILE A 84 -7.07 5.15 -6.24
N LYS A 85 -6.66 5.79 -5.14
CA LYS A 85 -5.84 7.01 -5.23
C LYS A 85 -4.42 6.70 -5.71
N GLN A 86 -3.94 7.44 -6.71
CA GLN A 86 -2.69 7.16 -7.44
C GLN A 86 -1.42 7.76 -6.82
N ASN A 87 -1.55 8.78 -5.98
CA ASN A 87 -0.41 9.55 -5.45
C ASN A 87 0.25 8.81 -4.27
N LEU A 88 0.77 7.62 -4.52
CA LEU A 88 1.38 6.75 -3.50
C LEU A 88 2.89 6.93 -3.40
N SER A 89 3.49 7.71 -4.32
CA SER A 89 4.94 7.93 -4.34
C SER A 89 5.36 8.91 -3.25
N CYS A 90 6.52 8.65 -2.67
CA CYS A 90 7.23 9.63 -1.84
C CYS A 90 7.57 10.83 -2.72
N SER A 91 7.06 12.03 -2.39
CA SER A 91 7.29 13.26 -3.17
C SER A 91 8.79 13.54 -3.34
N GLU A 92 9.16 14.29 -4.39
CA GLU A 92 10.56 14.69 -4.62
C GLU A 92 11.17 15.44 -3.43
N ILE A 93 10.36 16.18 -2.67
CA ILE A 93 10.78 16.92 -1.48
C ILE A 93 11.21 15.93 -0.39
N VAL A 94 10.43 14.87 -0.19
CA VAL A 94 10.73 13.84 0.81
C VAL A 94 11.93 13.00 0.38
N GLN A 95 12.06 12.70 -0.92
CA GLN A 95 13.27 12.06 -1.44
C GLN A 95 14.51 12.94 -1.25
N LYS A 96 14.38 14.27 -1.44
CA LYS A 96 15.46 15.22 -1.18
C LYS A 96 15.82 15.30 0.30
N ASP A 97 14.83 15.30 1.19
CA ASP A 97 15.04 15.34 2.64
C ASP A 97 15.65 14.05 3.17
N LEU A 98 15.20 12.88 2.69
CA LEU A 98 15.79 11.58 3.01
C LEU A 98 17.24 11.49 2.51
N LYS A 99 17.52 11.91 1.26
CA LYS A 99 18.91 11.99 0.75
C LYS A 99 19.77 12.96 1.56
N LYS A 100 19.20 14.10 1.98
CA LYS A 100 19.91 15.09 2.81
C LYS A 100 20.19 14.55 4.22
N PHE A 101 19.30 13.73 4.78
CA PHE A 101 19.50 13.04 6.05
C PHE A 101 20.58 11.96 5.94
N GLU A 102 20.55 11.12 4.90
CA GLU A 102 21.59 10.10 4.64
C GLU A 102 22.98 10.72 4.44
N ASN A 103 23.06 11.84 3.70
CA ASN A 103 24.32 12.54 3.50
C ASN A 103 24.88 13.17 4.78
N LYS A 104 24.01 13.49 5.75
CA LYS A 104 24.43 14.01 7.07
C LYS A 104 24.81 12.91 8.06
N ASN A 105 24.37 11.67 7.82
CA ASN A 105 24.62 10.51 8.66
C ASN A 105 25.27 9.39 7.82
N PRO A 106 26.55 9.54 7.43
CA PRO A 106 27.22 8.65 6.47
C PRO A 106 27.31 7.18 6.95
N GLU A 107 27.27 6.96 8.26
CA GLU A 107 27.21 5.65 8.91
C GLU A 107 25.93 4.84 8.60
N ILE A 108 24.85 5.51 8.17
CA ILE A 108 23.63 4.85 7.68
C ILE A 108 23.86 4.25 6.27
N LYS A 109 24.73 4.87 5.47
CA LYS A 109 25.05 4.44 4.11
C LYS A 109 25.89 3.17 4.10
N ALA A 110 26.84 3.06 5.04
CA ALA A 110 27.71 1.89 5.23
C ALA A 110 26.95 0.62 5.67
N LYS A 111 25.79 0.75 6.33
CA LYS A 111 24.95 -0.39 6.75
C LYS A 111 24.00 -0.92 5.66
N LYS A 112 23.86 -0.21 4.54
CA LYS A 112 22.99 -0.61 3.42
C LYS A 112 23.69 -1.48 2.38
N GLU A 113 25.02 -1.53 2.39
CA GLU A 113 25.77 -2.51 1.61
C GLU A 113 25.71 -3.85 2.33
N PRO A 114 25.30 -4.96 1.67
CA PRO A 114 25.40 -6.26 2.30
C PRO A 114 26.88 -6.54 2.55
N GLU A 115 27.21 -7.04 3.75
CA GLU A 115 28.47 -7.74 3.99
C GLU A 115 28.53 -8.94 3.04
N ASN A 116 28.98 -8.71 1.81
CA ASN A 116 29.31 -9.74 0.85
C ASN A 116 30.67 -10.30 1.29
N LYS A 117 30.67 -11.08 2.38
CA LYS A 117 31.81 -11.94 2.71
C LYS A 117 31.89 -13.01 1.63
N LYS A 118 32.79 -12.77 0.67
CA LYS A 118 33.37 -13.79 -0.19
C LYS A 118 33.98 -14.86 0.70
N ASP A 119 33.26 -15.96 0.91
CA ASP A 119 33.88 -17.27 1.17
C ASP A 119 33.50 -18.18 0.00
N SER A 120 34.26 -18.07 -1.08
CA SER A 120 34.33 -19.13 -2.09
C SER A 120 35.33 -20.16 -1.57
N PRO A 121 34.96 -21.44 -1.36
CA PRO A 121 35.96 -22.48 -1.19
C PRO A 121 36.72 -22.62 -2.50
N LYS A 122 38.05 -22.55 -2.44
CA LYS A 122 38.90 -23.12 -3.48
C LYS A 122 38.81 -24.63 -3.32
N ASP A 123 38.31 -25.32 -4.34
CA ASP A 123 38.99 -26.41 -5.06
C ASP A 123 38.04 -27.01 -6.12
#